data_AF-A0A2M7EJD0-F1
#
_entry.id   AF-A0A2M7EJD0-F1
#
_cell.length_a   1.000
_cell.length_b   1.000
_cell.length_c   1.000
_cell.angle_alpha   90.00
_cell.angle_beta   90.00
_cell.angle_gamma   90.00
#
_symmetry.space_group_name_H-M   'P 1'
#
loop_
_entity.id
_entity.type
_entity.pdbx_description
1 polymer ?
#
loop_
_entity_poly.entity_id
_entity_poly.type
_entity_poly.pdbx_seq_one_letter_code
_entity_poly.pdbx_strand_id
1 'polypeptide(L)'
;MLSMASVLAKRNIPYIISTDESLFSDRYIKKIISLLKALFFVGEDTYLSRILLMDIFNLDPLAVFHIIKDANKNKIPLWKYIKTLSSPDELVSAFNKLIAWKK
;
A
#
# COMPACT_ATOMS: atom_id res chain seq x y z
N MET A 1 -2.21 36.72 11.24
CA MET A 1 -2.02 36.38 12.66
C MET A 1 -0.83 35.42 12.76
N LEU A 2 0.28 35.80 13.39
CA LEU A 2 1.45 34.92 13.56
C LEU A 2 1.12 33.86 14.61
N SER A 3 1.33 32.57 14.30
CA SER A 3 1.13 31.49 15.28
C SER A 3 2.24 31.54 16.34
N MET A 4 1.95 31.18 17.59
CA MET A 4 2.96 31.13 18.66
C MET A 4 4.16 30.25 18.26
N ALA A 5 3.91 29.16 17.54
CA ALA A 5 4.95 28.30 16.95
C ALA A 5 5.91 29.08 16.04
N SER A 6 5.39 29.96 15.17
CA SER A 6 6.23 30.78 14.29
C SER A 6 7.11 31.78 15.05
N VAL A 7 6.66 32.25 16.22
CA VAL A 7 7.42 33.16 17.09
C VAL A 7 8.54 32.41 17.81
N LEU A 8 8.25 31.23 18.35
CA LEU A 8 9.23 30.35 19.01
C LEU A 8 10.30 29.90 18.01
N ALA A 9 9.90 29.49 16.80
CA ALA A 9 10.81 29.13 15.71
C ALA A 9 11.77 30.27 15.33
N LYS A 10 11.26 31.50 15.15
CA LYS A 10 12.09 32.68 14.83
C LYS A 10 13.12 33.04 15.89
N ARG A 11 12.88 32.62 17.14
CA ARG A 11 13.80 32.85 18.27
C ARG A 11 14.68 31.65 18.59
N ASN A 12 14.69 30.61 17.75
CA ASN A 12 15.39 29.34 17.99
C ASN A 12 15.04 28.70 19.35
N ILE A 13 13.82 28.92 19.82
CA ILE A 13 13.33 28.27 21.03
C ILE A 13 12.75 26.91 20.60
N PRO A 14 13.26 25.77 21.11
CA PRO A 14 12.70 24.47 20.81
C PRO A 14 11.25 24.37 21.29
N TYR A 15 10.37 23.81 20.47
CA TYR A 15 8.97 23.61 20.81
C TYR A 15 8.44 22.33 20.19
N ILE A 16 7.36 21.80 20.78
CA ILE A 16 6.63 20.64 20.26
C ILE A 16 5.20 21.09 20.00
N ILE A 17 4.67 20.76 18.84
CA ILE A 17 3.25 20.95 18.54
C ILE A 17 2.54 19.69 19.01
N SER A 18 1.65 19.83 19.98
CA SER A 18 0.73 18.76 20.35
C SER A 18 -0.53 18.90 19.50
N THR A 19 -0.83 17.88 18.70
CA THR A 19 -2.08 17.78 17.93
C THR A 19 -2.82 16.52 18.35
N ASP A 20 -4.15 16.56 18.37
CA ASP A 20 -4.97 15.36 18.60
C ASP A 20 -4.99 14.42 17.37
N GLU A 21 -4.50 14.91 16.22
CA GLU A 21 -4.39 14.12 15.00
C GLU A 21 -3.26 13.10 15.11
N SER A 22 -3.61 11.83 14.88
CA SER A 22 -2.65 10.73 14.93
C SER A 22 -1.87 10.62 13.61
N LEU A 23 -0.55 10.40 13.69
CA LEU A 23 0.24 10.04 12.50
C LEU A 23 -0.33 8.79 11.81
N PHE A 24 -0.90 7.86 12.57
CA PHE A 24 -1.51 6.64 12.03
C PHE A 24 -2.86 6.88 11.34
N SER A 25 -3.50 8.04 11.55
CA SER A 25 -4.69 8.40 10.79
C SER A 25 -4.38 8.88 9.38
N ASP A 26 -3.16 9.35 9.12
CA ASP A 26 -2.73 9.85 7.82
C ASP A 26 -2.88 8.78 6.72
N ARG A 27 -3.38 9.22 5.56
CA ARG A 27 -3.69 8.31 4.43
C ARG A 27 -2.45 7.65 3.85
N TYR A 28 -1.33 8.35 3.79
CA TYR A 28 -0.08 7.83 3.24
C TYR A 28 0.57 6.87 4.22
N ILE A 29 0.54 7.20 5.52
CA ILE A 29 0.99 6.28 6.57
C ILE A 29 0.19 4.98 6.55
N LYS A 30 -1.15 5.04 6.41
CA LYS A 30 -1.99 3.84 6.26
C LYS A 30 -1.64 3.01 5.01
N LYS A 31 -1.31 3.64 3.89
CA LYS A 31 -0.87 2.95 2.67
C LYS A 31 0.45 2.22 2.90
N ILE A 32 1.43 2.87 3.53
CA ILE A 32 2.72 2.26 3.89
C ILE A 32 2.50 1.06 4.81
N ILE A 33 1.68 1.20 5.86
CA ILE A 33 1.36 0.09 6.77
C ILE A 33 0.68 -1.06 6.02
N SER A 34 -0.22 -0.76 5.10
CA SER A 34 -0.89 -1.78 4.28
C SER A 34 0.09 -2.50 3.36
N LEU A 35 1.07 -1.77 2.81
CA LEU A 35 2.13 -2.32 1.98
C LEU A 35 3.02 -3.27 2.79
N LEU A 36 3.46 -2.82 3.97
CA LEU A 36 4.26 -3.65 4.89
C LEU A 36 3.50 -4.92 5.30
N LYS A 37 2.20 -4.82 5.57
CA LYS A 37 1.36 -5.99 5.85
C LYS A 37 1.31 -6.95 4.67
N ALA A 38 1.14 -6.47 3.44
CA ALA A 38 1.14 -7.33 2.27
C ALA A 38 2.51 -7.99 2.00
N LEU A 39 3.62 -7.31 2.32
CA LEU A 39 4.98 -7.86 2.24
C LEU A 39 5.25 -8.93 3.31
N PHE A 40 4.71 -8.73 4.51
CA PHE A 40 4.87 -9.68 5.60
C PHE A 40 3.99 -10.92 5.39
N PHE A 41 2.71 -10.72 5.09
CA PHE A 41 1.71 -11.76 4.84
C PHE A 41 1.58 -12.11 3.36
N VAL A 42 2.71 -12.27 2.65
CA VAL A 42 2.74 -12.72 1.25
C VAL A 42 2.15 -14.13 1.19
N GLY A 43 0.99 -14.26 0.57
CA GLY A 43 0.25 -15.52 0.50
C GLY A 43 -1.20 -15.39 0.95
N GLU A 44 -1.51 -14.34 1.72
CA GLU A 44 -2.87 -14.00 2.11
C GLU A 44 -3.52 -13.03 1.14
N ASP A 45 -4.55 -13.51 0.45
CA ASP A 45 -5.24 -12.79 -0.61
C ASP A 45 -5.86 -11.47 -0.14
N THR A 46 -6.27 -11.37 1.13
CA THR A 46 -6.84 -10.15 1.72
C THR A 46 -5.87 -8.97 1.69
N TYR A 47 -4.59 -9.20 2.02
CA TYR A 47 -3.59 -8.13 2.03
C TYR A 47 -3.09 -7.82 0.62
N LEU A 48 -2.94 -8.85 -0.21
CA LEU A 48 -2.47 -8.70 -1.59
C LEU A 48 -3.50 -7.97 -2.47
N SER A 49 -4.77 -8.38 -2.44
CA SER A 49 -5.86 -7.74 -3.18
C SER A 49 -5.98 -6.25 -2.85
N ARG A 50 -5.90 -5.91 -1.56
CA ARG A 50 -5.98 -4.53 -1.09
C ARG A 50 -4.87 -3.67 -1.68
N ILE A 51 -3.65 -4.20 -1.78
CA ILE A 51 -2.49 -3.47 -2.29
C ILE A 51 -2.50 -3.34 -3.82
N LEU A 52 -2.96 -4.38 -4.53
CA LEU A 52 -3.10 -4.33 -5.99
C LEU A 52 -4.15 -3.30 -6.44
N LEU A 53 -5.19 -3.07 -5.63
CA LEU A 53 -6.19 -2.03 -5.87
C LEU A 53 -5.72 -0.62 -5.46
N MET A 54 -4.55 -0.48 -4.84
CA MET A 54 -4.03 0.85 -4.52
C MET A 54 -3.39 1.51 -5.74
N ASP A 55 -3.42 2.83 -5.73
CA ASP A 55 -2.76 3.72 -6.70
C ASP A 55 -1.22 3.64 -6.71
N ILE A 56 -0.62 2.78 -5.90
CA ILE A 56 0.85 2.62 -5.78
C ILE A 56 1.44 2.00 -7.05
N PHE A 57 0.72 1.07 -7.67
CA PHE A 57 1.19 0.33 -8.84
C PHE A 57 0.58 0.84 -10.15
N ASN A 58 -0.28 1.87 -10.07
CA ASN A 58 -0.99 2.46 -11.22
C ASN A 58 -1.69 1.41 -12.11
N LEU A 59 -2.28 0.40 -11.46
CA LEU A 59 -2.99 -0.68 -12.14
C LEU A 59 -4.42 -0.26 -12.44
N ASP A 60 -4.97 -0.71 -13.57
CA ASP A 60 -6.39 -0.58 -13.83
C ASP A 60 -7.21 -1.33 -12.77
N PRO A 61 -8.07 -0.65 -11.99
CA PRO A 61 -8.87 -1.29 -10.95
C PRO A 61 -9.79 -2.39 -11.48
N LEU A 62 -10.27 -2.26 -12.72
CA LEU A 62 -11.16 -3.25 -13.33
C LEU A 62 -10.39 -4.54 -13.65
N ALA A 63 -9.20 -4.43 -14.24
CA ALA A 63 -8.30 -5.56 -14.46
C ALA A 63 -7.96 -6.30 -13.15
N VAL A 64 -7.63 -5.55 -12.09
CA VAL A 64 -7.36 -6.14 -10.75
C VAL A 64 -8.58 -6.88 -10.22
N PHE A 65 -9.77 -6.29 -10.34
CA PHE A 65 -11.01 -6.90 -9.89
C PHE A 65 -11.32 -8.21 -10.62
N HIS A 66 -11.16 -8.26 -11.94
CA HIS A 66 -11.35 -9.48 -12.73
C HIS A 66 -10.44 -10.61 -12.26
N ILE A 67 -9.17 -10.31 -11.99
CA ILE A 67 -8.20 -11.30 -11.53
C ILE A 67 -8.54 -11.83 -10.14
N ILE A 68 -8.94 -10.96 -9.21
CA ILE A 68 -9.39 -11.39 -7.88
C ILE A 68 -10.61 -12.31 -8.02
N LYS A 69 -11.55 -11.94 -8.88
CA LYS A 69 -12.77 -12.73 -9.14
C LYS A 69 -12.43 -14.09 -9.76
N ASP A 70 -11.52 -14.13 -10.72
CA ASP A 70 -11.11 -15.36 -11.39
C ASP A 70 -10.31 -16.29 -10.48
N ALA A 71 -9.40 -15.74 -9.66
CA ALA A 71 -8.71 -16.50 -8.63
C ALA A 71 -9.70 -17.16 -7.65
N ASN A 72 -10.69 -16.39 -7.18
CA ASN A 72 -11.72 -16.90 -6.27
C ASN A 72 -12.62 -17.96 -6.95
N LYS A 73 -13.05 -17.73 -8.20
CA LYS A 73 -13.85 -18.69 -8.99
C LYS A 73 -13.13 -20.03 -9.14
N ASN A 74 -11.83 -19.98 -9.39
CA ASN A 74 -10.99 -21.17 -9.53
C ASN A 74 -10.52 -21.76 -8.18
N LYS A 75 -10.84 -21.12 -7.04
CA LYS A 75 -10.38 -21.49 -5.70
C LYS A 75 -8.86 -21.60 -5.59
N ILE A 76 -8.14 -20.76 -6.34
CA ILE A 76 -6.68 -20.69 -6.32
C ILE A 76 -6.29 -19.41 -5.57
N PRO A 77 -5.29 -19.46 -4.67
CA PRO A 77 -4.77 -18.26 -4.04
C PRO A 77 -4.36 -17.22 -5.08
N LEU A 78 -4.71 -15.96 -4.85
CA LEU A 78 -4.47 -14.84 -5.76
C LEU A 78 -3.01 -14.75 -6.20
N TRP A 79 -2.06 -14.90 -5.27
CA TRP A 79 -0.63 -14.87 -5.59
C TRP A 79 -0.20 -15.98 -6.56
N LYS A 80 -0.83 -17.17 -6.46
CA LYS A 80 -0.53 -18.31 -7.32
C LYS A 80 -1.18 -18.12 -8.68
N TYR A 81 -2.40 -17.56 -8.70
CA TYR A 81 -3.08 -17.19 -9.94
C TYR A 81 -2.26 -16.15 -10.72
N ILE A 82 -1.76 -15.09 -10.05
CA ILE A 82 -0.89 -14.08 -10.67
C ILE A 82 0.38 -14.69 -11.26
N LYS A 83 1.02 -15.65 -10.57
CA LYS A 83 2.18 -16.37 -11.13
C LYS A 83 1.86 -17.24 -12.35
N THR A 84 0.60 -17.63 -12.51
CA THR A 84 0.14 -18.46 -13.63
C THR A 84 -0.20 -17.61 -14.85
N LEU A 85 -0.45 -16.31 -14.67
CA LEU A 85 -0.58 -15.35 -15.76
C LEU A 85 0.77 -15.24 -16.47
N SER A 86 0.88 -15.93 -17.61
CA SER A 86 2.15 -16.08 -18.35
C SER A 86 2.54 -14.82 -19.14
N SER A 87 1.72 -13.77 -19.11
CA SER A 87 1.92 -12.52 -19.84
C SER A 87 2.69 -11.50 -19.00
N PRO A 88 3.52 -10.63 -19.61
CA PRO A 88 4.13 -9.48 -18.95
C PRO A 88 3.07 -8.38 -18.72
N ASP A 89 2.04 -8.70 -17.94
CA ASP A 89 1.07 -7.72 -17.49
C ASP A 89 1.68 -6.84 -16.39
N GLU A 90 1.24 -5.59 -16.32
CA GLU A 90 1.63 -4.62 -15.29
C GLU A 90 1.48 -5.18 -13.87
N LEU A 91 0.53 -6.11 -13.69
CA LEU A 91 0.25 -6.86 -12.47
C LEU A 91 1.37 -7.82 -12.06
N VAL A 92 1.91 -8.58 -13.01
CA VAL A 92 3.02 -9.50 -12.76
C VAL A 92 4.26 -8.69 -12.38
N SER A 93 4.48 -7.56 -13.05
CA SER A 93 5.53 -6.60 -12.70
C SER A 93 5.34 -6.02 -11.30
N ALA A 94 4.13 -5.57 -10.95
CA ALA A 94 3.80 -5.05 -9.62
C ALA A 94 4.04 -6.10 -8.53
N PHE A 95 3.60 -7.35 -8.75
CA PHE A 95 3.82 -8.45 -7.82
C PHE A 95 5.31 -8.81 -7.67
N ASN A 96 6.06 -8.82 -8.76
CA ASN A 96 7.51 -9.04 -8.70
C ASN A 96 8.24 -7.93 -7.94
N LYS A 97 7.83 -6.66 -8.11
CA LYS A 97 8.36 -5.54 -7.32
C LYS A 97 8.09 -5.71 -5.83
N LEU A 98 6.89 -6.13 -5.45
CA LEU A 98 6.55 -6.45 -4.06
C LEU A 98 7.46 -7.56 -3.51
N ILE A 99 7.64 -8.67 -4.25
CA ILE A 99 8.52 -9.75 -3.80
C ILE A 99 9.97 -9.27 -3.66
N ALA A 100 10.45 -8.43 -4.57
CA ALA A 100 11.81 -7.91 -4.52
C ALA A 100 12.08 -7.11 -3.24
N TRP A 101 11.08 -6.39 -2.70
CA TRP A 101 11.20 -5.61 -1.46
C TRP A 101 11.19 -6.45 -0.19
N LYS A 102 10.92 -7.75 -0.28
CA LYS A 102 11.00 -8.67 0.86
C LYS A 102 12.44 -9.16 1.12
N LYS A 103 13.33 -9.12 0.12
CA LYS A 103 14.74 -9.52 0.25
C LYS A 103 15.54 -8.49 1.03
#